data_AF-A0A7K1TNM7-F1
#
_entry.id   AF-A0A7K1TNM7-F1
#
_cell.length_a   1.000
_cell.length_b   1.000
_cell.length_c   1.000
_cell.angle_alpha   90.00
_cell.angle_beta   90.00
_cell.angle_gamma   90.00
#
_symmetry.space_group_name_H-M   'P 1'
#
loop_
_entity.id
_entity.type
_entity.pdbx_description
1 polymer ?
#
loop_
_entity_poly.entity_id
_entity_poly.type
_entity_poly.pdbx_seq_one_letter_code
_entity_poly.pdbx_strand_id
1 'polypeptide(L)'
;MDDGIEIGALALNVSIPHELRWEDERRGERFELQSITVRLLPDGSLAAKAYGRPVAGGRGAYVSFAVRHSPEVDALITGAASAAGARWAAHRGL
;
A
#
# COMPACT_ATOMS: atom_id res chain seq x y z
N MET A 1 18.86 3.85 -26.29
CA MET A 1 18.90 2.39 -26.17
C MET A 1 17.79 2.04 -25.21
N ASP A 2 16.89 1.18 -25.65
CA ASP A 2 15.96 0.52 -24.73
C ASP A 2 16.74 -0.67 -24.19
N ASP A 3 16.97 -0.71 -22.88
CA ASP A 3 17.83 -1.70 -22.24
C ASP A 3 17.20 -3.11 -22.24
N GLY A 4 16.02 -3.27 -22.87
CA GLY A 4 15.27 -4.51 -22.95
C GLY A 4 14.61 -4.89 -21.62
N ILE A 5 14.55 -3.96 -20.67
CA ILE A 5 14.01 -4.19 -19.33
C ILE A 5 12.51 -3.92 -19.35
N GLU A 6 11.72 -4.98 -19.28
CA GLU A 6 10.26 -4.89 -19.11
C GLU A 6 9.90 -4.70 -17.63
N ILE A 7 9.33 -3.54 -17.29
CA ILE A 7 8.83 -3.26 -15.94
C ILE A 7 7.35 -3.65 -15.87
N GLY A 8 7.06 -4.81 -15.29
CA GLY A 8 5.68 -5.31 -15.17
C GLY A 8 4.82 -4.57 -14.13
N ALA A 9 5.40 -4.13 -13.02
CA ALA A 9 4.74 -3.27 -12.03
C ALA A 9 5.76 -2.70 -11.03
N LEU A 10 5.51 -1.51 -10.51
CA LEU A 10 6.17 -0.99 -9.31
C LEU A 10 5.21 -1.09 -8.13
N ALA A 11 5.68 -1.59 -7.01
CA ALA A 11 4.89 -1.71 -5.78
C ALA A 11 5.67 -1.20 -4.57
N LEU A 12 4.98 -0.49 -3.69
CA LEU A 12 5.52 0.02 -2.45
C LEU A 12 4.58 -0.32 -1.30
N ASN A 13 5.15 -0.72 -0.16
CA ASN A 13 4.41 -1.01 1.06
C ASN A 13 4.46 0.22 1.97
N VAL A 14 3.29 0.76 2.30
CA VAL A 14 3.11 1.94 3.14
C VAL A 14 2.56 1.49 4.48
N SER A 15 3.22 1.89 5.58
CA SER A 15 2.63 1.75 6.90
C SER A 15 1.52 2.78 7.08
N ILE A 16 0.35 2.35 7.59
CA ILE A 16 -0.75 3.26 7.91
C ILE A 16 -0.47 3.90 9.28
N PRO A 17 -0.40 5.24 9.36
CA PRO A 17 -0.31 5.96 10.65
C PRO A 17 -1.44 5.53 11.58
N HIS A 18 -1.16 5.46 12.88
CA HIS A 18 -2.08 4.87 13.87
C HIS A 18 -3.47 5.53 13.83
N GLU A 19 -3.50 6.85 13.72
CA GLU A 19 -4.70 7.70 13.63
C GLU A 19 -5.52 7.48 12.34
N LEU A 20 -4.92 6.90 11.31
CA LEU A 20 -5.59 6.59 10.03
C LEU A 20 -5.96 5.11 9.91
N ARG A 21 -5.62 4.26 10.89
CA ARG A 21 -6.01 2.85 10.88
C ARG A 21 -7.50 2.71 11.08
N TRP A 22 -8.05 1.65 10.51
CA TRP A 22 -9.46 1.30 10.69
C TRP A 22 -9.60 -0.22 10.83
N GLU A 23 -10.70 -0.64 11.45
CA GLU A 23 -11.08 -2.04 11.49
C GLU A 23 -11.99 -2.38 10.29
N ASP A 24 -11.84 -3.58 9.77
CA ASP A 24 -12.75 -4.17 8.78
C ASP A 24 -12.98 -5.65 9.13
N GLU A 25 -14.04 -6.25 8.59
CA GLU A 25 -14.42 -7.62 8.88
C GLU A 25 -14.31 -8.50 7.62
N ARG A 26 -13.79 -9.71 7.80
CA ARG A 26 -13.84 -10.74 6.76
C ARG A 26 -14.16 -12.09 7.36
N ARG A 27 -15.23 -12.72 6.86
CA ARG A 27 -15.68 -14.05 7.31
C ARG A 27 -15.91 -14.13 8.83
N GLY A 28 -16.46 -13.07 9.44
CA GLY A 28 -16.76 -13.01 10.88
C GLY A 28 -15.58 -12.71 11.79
N GLU A 29 -14.39 -12.41 11.25
CA GLU A 29 -13.21 -12.01 12.01
C GLU A 29 -12.87 -10.55 11.73
N ARG A 30 -12.57 -9.79 12.80
CA ARG A 30 -12.18 -8.37 12.73
C ARG A 30 -10.67 -8.22 12.56
N PHE A 31 -10.28 -7.31 11.69
CA PHE A 31 -8.89 -7.00 11.38
C PHE A 31 -8.64 -5.51 11.52
N GLU A 32 -7.56 -5.12 12.19
CA GLU A 32 -7.05 -3.74 12.11
C GLU A 32 -6.14 -3.63 10.89
N LEU A 33 -6.43 -2.69 10.00
CA LEU A 33 -5.67 -2.46 8.78
C LEU A 33 -4.46 -1.58 9.10
N GLN A 34 -3.26 -2.09 8.80
CA GLN A 34 -1.99 -1.52 9.27
C GLN A 34 -1.03 -1.14 8.15
N SER A 35 -1.24 -1.66 6.94
CA SER A 35 -0.41 -1.32 5.78
C SER A 35 -1.22 -1.23 4.50
N ILE A 36 -0.79 -0.41 3.54
CA ILE A 36 -1.32 -0.32 2.19
C ILE A 36 -0.22 -0.69 1.20
N THR A 37 -0.49 -1.63 0.31
CA THR A 37 0.34 -1.81 -0.89
C THR A 37 -0.20 -0.90 -1.97
N VAL A 38 0.65 -0.01 -2.48
CA VAL A 38 0.36 0.86 -3.62
C VAL A 38 1.13 0.35 -4.84
N ARG A 39 0.46 0.25 -5.98
CA ARG A 39 1.04 -0.19 -7.25
C ARG A 39 0.89 0.91 -8.29
N LEU A 40 1.98 1.22 -9.00
CA LEU A 40 1.91 2.01 -10.23
C LEU A 40 1.63 1.06 -11.39
N LEU A 41 0.54 1.32 -12.11
CA LEU A 41 0.12 0.55 -13.26
C LEU A 41 0.77 1.08 -14.56
N PRO A 42 0.78 0.28 -15.65
CA PRO A 42 1.38 0.69 -16.92
C PRO A 42 0.78 1.96 -17.54
N ASP A 43 -0.50 2.26 -17.24
CA ASP A 43 -1.19 3.47 -17.70
C ASP A 43 -0.89 4.73 -16.85
N GLY A 44 -0.02 4.60 -15.84
CA GLY A 44 0.35 5.68 -14.93
C GLY A 44 -0.61 5.87 -13.75
N SER A 45 -1.70 5.09 -13.67
CA SER A 45 -2.62 5.15 -12.53
C SER A 45 -2.11 4.37 -11.32
N LEU A 46 -2.66 4.67 -10.14
CA LEU A 46 -2.35 3.96 -8.91
C LEU A 46 -3.46 2.98 -8.53
N ALA A 47 -3.07 1.75 -8.20
CA ALA A 47 -3.94 0.77 -7.55
C ALA A 47 -3.49 0.53 -6.11
N ALA A 48 -4.42 0.33 -5.19
CA ALA A 48 -4.09 0.14 -3.78
C ALA A 48 -4.91 -0.97 -3.10
N LYS A 49 -4.28 -1.66 -2.15
CA LYS A 49 -4.91 -2.65 -1.27
C LYS A 49 -4.43 -2.46 0.16
N ALA A 50 -5.36 -2.40 1.10
CA ALA A 50 -5.05 -2.38 2.52
C ALA A 50 -4.88 -3.80 3.04
N TYR A 51 -4.08 -3.97 4.08
CA TYR A 51 -3.81 -5.24 4.71
C TYR A 51 -3.93 -5.11 6.22
N GLY A 52 -4.66 -6.04 6.82
CA GLY A 52 -4.91 -6.04 8.25
C GLY A 52 -4.44 -7.30 8.96
N ARG A 53 -4.34 -7.18 10.28
CA ARG A 53 -4.06 -8.27 11.22
C ARG A 53 -5.25 -8.48 12.14
N PRO A 54 -5.53 -9.72 12.59
CA PRO A 54 -6.62 -9.99 13.52
C PRO A 54 -6.54 -9.13 14.79
N VAL A 55 -7.64 -8.48 15.15
CA VAL A 55 -7.74 -7.68 16.38
C VAL A 55 -7.64 -8.57 17.63
N ALA A 56 -8.19 -9.79 17.56
CA ALA A 56 -8.12 -10.78 18.64
C ALA A 56 -6.69 -11.30 18.91
N GLY A 57 -5.71 -10.85 18.13
CA GLY A 57 -4.36 -11.40 18.15
C GLY A 57 -4.28 -12.76 17.46
N GLY A 58 -3.06 -13.22 17.20
CA GLY A 58 -2.80 -14.48 16.52
C GLY A 58 -1.75 -14.34 15.42
N ARG A 59 -1.24 -15.48 14.93
CA ARG A 59 -0.30 -15.54 13.80
C ARG A 59 -1.02 -15.47 12.44
N GLY A 60 -2.22 -14.89 12.39
CA GLY A 60 -3.01 -14.79 11.17
C GLY A 60 -2.19 -14.10 10.08
N ALA A 61 -2.22 -14.67 8.87
CA ALA A 61 -1.60 -14.05 7.71
C ALA A 61 -2.22 -12.67 7.46
N TYR A 62 -1.46 -11.76 6.84
CA TYR A 62 -2.01 -10.49 6.39
C TYR A 62 -3.16 -10.74 5.40
N VAL A 63 -4.35 -10.25 5.75
CA VAL A 63 -5.54 -10.37 4.91
C VAL A 63 -5.75 -9.05 4.18
N SER A 64 -5.97 -9.12 2.86
CA SER A 64 -6.19 -7.93 2.03
C SER A 64 -7.64 -7.46 2.09
N PHE A 65 -7.84 -6.15 2.08
CA PHE A 65 -9.11 -5.44 2.07
C PHE A 65 -9.14 -4.39 0.96
N ALA A 66 -10.33 -3.89 0.64
CA ALA A 66 -10.45 -2.66 -0.12
C ALA A 66 -9.88 -1.50 0.70
N VAL A 67 -9.36 -0.48 0.03
CA VAL A 67 -8.92 0.73 0.72
C VAL A 67 -10.17 1.54 1.09
N ARG A 68 -10.22 2.03 2.33
CA ARG A 68 -11.22 3.02 2.75
C ARG A 68 -10.95 4.33 2.02
N HIS A 69 -11.91 4.79 1.22
CA HIS A 69 -11.85 6.10 0.61
C HIS A 69 -12.11 7.18 1.65
N SER A 70 -11.13 8.08 1.78
CA SER A 70 -11.19 9.29 2.60
C SER A 70 -10.08 10.23 2.13
N PRO A 71 -10.26 11.55 2.22
CA PRO A 71 -9.23 12.50 1.80
C PRO A 71 -7.85 12.21 2.40
N GLU A 72 -7.79 11.77 3.66
CA GLU A 72 -6.55 11.49 4.38
C GLU A 72 -5.85 10.22 3.88
N VAL A 73 -6.60 9.15 3.63
CA VAL A 73 -6.03 7.89 3.10
C VAL A 73 -5.62 8.04 1.63
N ASP A 74 -6.41 8.76 0.85
CA ASP A 74 -6.08 9.04 -0.55
C ASP A 74 -4.80 9.91 -0.63
N ALA A 75 -4.69 10.93 0.23
CA ALA A 75 -3.47 11.73 0.35
C ALA A 75 -2.25 10.91 0.80
N LEU A 76 -2.43 9.95 1.73
CA LEU A 76 -1.36 9.02 2.13
C LEU A 76 -0.86 8.19 0.93
N ILE A 77 -1.76 7.67 0.10
CA ILE A 77 -1.42 6.85 -1.07
C ILE A 77 -0.66 7.68 -2.11
N THR A 78 -1.21 8.84 -2.50
CA THR A 78 -0.57 9.71 -3.50
C THR A 78 0.76 10.27 -2.99
N GLY A 79 0.81 10.69 -1.72
CA GLY A 79 2.02 11.18 -1.07
C GLY A 79 3.11 10.11 -1.01
N ALA A 80 2.76 8.86 -0.69
CA ALA A 80 3.69 7.76 -0.68
C ALA A 80 4.27 7.46 -2.07
N ALA A 81 3.44 7.47 -3.12
CA ALA A 81 3.89 7.28 -4.50
C ALA A 81 4.87 8.39 -4.93
N SER A 82 4.52 9.66 -4.71
CA SER A 82 5.40 10.80 -5.04
C SER A 82 6.72 10.75 -4.28
N ALA A 83 6.67 10.48 -2.97
CA ALA A 83 7.88 10.37 -2.14
C ALA A 83 8.76 9.18 -2.54
N ALA A 84 8.16 8.03 -2.88
CA ALA A 84 8.89 6.87 -3.36
C ALA A 84 9.57 7.16 -4.71
N GLY A 85 8.87 7.80 -5.65
CA GLY A 85 9.43 8.22 -6.94
C GLY A 85 10.65 9.13 -6.77
N ALA A 86 10.55 10.14 -5.90
CA ALA A 86 11.67 11.03 -5.59
C ALA A 86 12.88 10.28 -4.98
N ARG A 87 12.64 9.32 -4.06
CA ARG A 87 13.71 8.50 -3.47
C ARG A 87 14.37 7.58 -4.48
N TRP A 88 13.59 6.96 -5.37
CA TRP A 88 14.12 6.12 -6.45
C TRP A 88 14.98 6.95 -7.39
N ALA A 89 14.51 8.10 -7.85
CA ALA A 89 15.28 8.98 -8.72
C ALA A 89 16.61 9.46 -8.10
N ALA A 90 16.65 9.61 -6.77
CA ALA A 90 17.81 10.06 -6.02
C ALA A 90 18.70 8.93 -5.46
N HIS A 91 18.45 7.66 -5.81
CA HIS A 91 19.20 6.54 -5.25
C HIS A 91 20.69 6.60 -5.61
N ARG A 92 21.56 6.10 -4.73
CA ARG A 92 23.03 6.11 -4.96
C ARG A 92 23.61 4.75 -5.37
N GLY A 93 22.75 3.81 -5.78
CA GLY A 93 23.14 2.43 -6.07
C GLY A 93 23.14 1.55 -4.83
N LEU A 94 23.66 0.33 -5.00
CA LEU A 94 23.94 -0.63 -3.93
C LEU A 94 25.32 -0.37 -3.32
#